data_AF-A0A0A1MQF9-F1
#
_entry.id   AF-A0A0A1MQF9-F1
#
_cell.length_a   1.000
_cell.length_b   1.000
_cell.length_c   1.000
_cell.angle_alpha   90.00
_cell.angle_beta   90.00
_cell.angle_gamma   90.00
#
_symmetry.space_group_name_H-M   'P 1'
#
loop_
_entity.id
_entity.type
_entity.pdbx_description
1 polymer ?
#
loop_
_entity_poly.entity_id
_entity_poly.type
_entity_poly.pdbx_seq_one_letter_code
_entity_poly.pdbx_strand_id
1 'polypeptide(L)'
;MIFPLIQSDFLKIKRKGMWLLCLIGPFGVVALQMVNYGVRKDYLFEQMDDRWLYYLLNINTFTPLAIVLGIVILTSFMSSIEDETNAWKQLVALPVSKRSVYLSKFTVISCILFLSSVLLFLFVFGYGLTLGLGEDIPYLRLMEYSFLPFFAALPVLGLQLWVATISKNQAIPVTLGVIGVIFAYSAPLLPDWMIWKWPALSNDWGHAYINALLGIGFGVLLYLLGMVDFKRRDVK
;
A
#
# COMPACT_ATOMS: atom_id res chain seq x y z
N MET A 1 19.29 17.16 -7.99
CA MET A 1 18.01 17.88 -8.16
C MET A 1 16.75 17.07 -7.79
N ILE A 2 16.85 15.76 -7.46
CA ILE A 2 15.65 14.98 -7.06
C ILE A 2 15.22 15.19 -5.61
N PHE A 3 16.17 15.38 -4.69
CA PHE A 3 15.89 15.54 -3.27
C PHE A 3 14.98 16.75 -2.96
N PRO A 4 15.15 17.93 -3.59
CA PRO A 4 14.20 19.04 -3.43
C PRO A 4 12.79 18.72 -3.93
N LEU A 5 12.64 17.89 -4.97
CA LEU A 5 11.34 17.45 -5.46
C LEU A 5 10.64 16.55 -4.44
N ILE A 6 11.38 15.59 -3.87
CA ILE A 6 10.88 14.69 -2.82
C ILE A 6 10.43 15.50 -1.60
N GLN A 7 11.24 16.49 -1.18
CA GLN A 7 10.88 17.39 -0.09
C GLN A 7 9.61 18.20 -0.39
N SER A 8 9.49 18.73 -1.61
CA SER A 8 8.30 19.47 -2.04
C SER A 8 7.04 18.60 -2.02
N ASP A 9 7.11 17.40 -2.60
CA ASP A 9 5.99 16.46 -2.63
C ASP A 9 5.61 15.99 -1.22
N PHE A 10 6.60 15.74 -0.34
CA PHE A 10 6.35 15.40 1.05
C PHE A 10 5.67 16.55 1.83
N LEU A 11 6.10 17.80 1.59
CA LEU A 11 5.48 18.98 2.20
C LEU A 11 4.02 19.16 1.74
N LYS A 12 3.71 18.88 0.46
CA LYS A 12 2.33 18.92 -0.07
C LYS A 12 1.43 17.93 0.68
N ILE A 13 1.89 16.69 0.85
CA ILE A 13 1.18 15.65 1.62
C ILE A 13 1.01 16.06 3.09
N LYS A 14 2.08 16.58 3.71
CA LYS A 14 2.06 17.01 5.11
C LYS A 14 1.03 18.12 5.35
N ARG A 15 1.03 19.16 4.50
CA ARG A 15 0.13 20.32 4.61
C ARG A 15 -1.35 19.94 4.50
N LYS A 16 -1.67 18.94 3.68
CA LYS A 16 -3.03 18.45 3.50
C LYS A 16 -3.42 17.35 4.50
N GLY A 17 -2.56 17.05 5.49
CA GLY A 17 -2.84 16.09 6.57
C GLY A 17 -2.78 14.62 6.17
N MET A 18 -2.42 14.30 4.92
CA MET A 18 -2.45 12.94 4.40
C MET A 18 -1.45 12.00 5.03
N TRP A 19 -0.41 12.52 5.68
CA TRP A 19 0.51 11.71 6.47
C TRP A 19 -0.21 10.96 7.60
N LEU A 20 -1.40 11.42 8.04
CA LEU A 20 -2.23 10.69 8.99
C LEU A 20 -2.74 9.36 8.44
N LEU A 21 -2.88 9.19 7.12
CA LEU A 21 -3.20 7.89 6.52
C LEU A 21 -2.13 6.85 6.84
N CYS A 22 -0.88 7.31 7.04
CA CYS A 22 0.21 6.44 7.46
C CYS A 22 -0.14 5.71 8.77
N LEU A 23 -0.85 6.40 9.66
CA LEU A 23 -1.27 5.94 10.99
C LEU A 23 -2.63 5.26 10.95
N ILE A 24 -3.62 5.88 10.29
CA ILE A 24 -5.01 5.43 10.27
C ILE A 24 -5.16 4.04 9.63
N GLY A 25 -4.43 3.77 8.54
CA GLY A 25 -4.47 2.46 7.86
C GLY A 25 -4.10 1.30 8.79
N PRO A 26 -2.86 1.25 9.32
CA PRO A 26 -2.44 0.17 10.22
C PRO A 26 -3.21 0.17 11.54
N PHE A 27 -3.53 1.34 12.10
CA PHE A 27 -4.35 1.41 13.30
C PHE A 27 -5.75 0.83 13.06
N GLY A 28 -6.39 1.15 11.93
CA GLY A 28 -7.70 0.62 11.57
C GLY A 28 -7.73 -0.89 11.44
N VAL A 29 -6.70 -1.49 10.82
CA VAL A 29 -6.55 -2.96 10.73
C VAL A 29 -6.49 -3.58 12.12
N VAL A 30 -5.66 -3.05 13.01
CA VAL A 30 -5.53 -3.60 14.37
C VAL A 30 -6.78 -3.31 15.21
N ALA A 31 -7.40 -2.14 15.09
CA ALA A 31 -8.62 -1.78 15.80
C ALA A 31 -9.79 -2.71 15.43
N LEU A 32 -9.92 -3.10 14.15
CA LEU A 32 -10.90 -4.12 13.75
C LEU A 32 -10.64 -5.46 14.47
N GLN A 33 -9.38 -5.85 14.63
CA GLN A 33 -9.03 -7.04 15.40
C GLN A 33 -9.20 -6.84 16.91
N MET A 34 -9.04 -5.64 17.44
CA MET A 34 -9.35 -5.32 18.83
C MET A 34 -10.83 -5.58 19.14
N VAL A 35 -11.72 -5.21 18.22
CA VAL A 35 -13.15 -5.53 18.34
C VAL A 35 -13.39 -7.03 18.17
N ASN A 36 -12.78 -7.65 17.16
CA ASN A 36 -12.96 -9.08 16.88
C ASN A 36 -12.54 -9.96 18.07
N TYR A 37 -11.33 -9.78 18.57
CA TYR A 37 -10.80 -10.50 19.73
C TYR A 37 -11.39 -9.99 21.05
N GLY A 38 -11.89 -8.76 21.13
CA GLY A 38 -12.60 -8.25 22.31
C GLY A 38 -13.95 -8.92 22.52
N VAL A 39 -14.66 -9.25 21.43
CA VAL A 39 -16.01 -9.83 21.50
C VAL A 39 -15.99 -11.36 21.40
N ARG A 40 -15.06 -11.94 20.63
CA ARG A 40 -15.09 -13.37 20.24
C ARG A 40 -13.83 -14.14 20.65
N LYS A 41 -13.07 -13.66 21.65
CA LYS A 41 -11.78 -14.24 22.03
C LYS A 41 -11.80 -15.76 22.19
N ASP A 42 -12.73 -16.27 22.99
CA ASP A 42 -12.79 -17.68 23.36
C ASP A 42 -13.05 -18.54 22.13
N TYR A 43 -14.02 -18.14 21.31
CA TYR A 43 -14.31 -18.80 20.04
C TYR A 43 -13.10 -18.82 19.08
N LEU A 44 -12.36 -17.72 19.00
CA LEU A 44 -11.17 -17.61 18.13
C LEU A 44 -10.02 -18.50 18.63
N PHE A 45 -9.89 -18.68 19.96
CA PHE A 45 -8.86 -19.52 20.57
C PHE A 45 -9.10 -21.02 20.36
N GLU A 46 -10.33 -21.41 20.05
CA GLU A 46 -10.70 -22.80 19.71
C GLU A 46 -10.46 -23.14 18.23
N GLN A 47 -10.24 -22.16 17.36
CA GLN A 47 -10.13 -22.40 15.91
C GLN A 47 -8.79 -23.02 15.50
N MET A 48 -7.72 -22.74 16.23
CA MET A 48 -6.37 -23.18 15.88
C MET A 48 -5.48 -23.19 17.12
N ASP A 49 -4.69 -24.26 17.28
CA ASP A 49 -3.74 -24.38 18.40
C ASP A 49 -2.66 -23.28 18.35
N ASP A 50 -2.16 -22.97 17.15
CA ASP A 50 -1.23 -21.85 16.90
C ASP A 50 -2.00 -20.52 16.88
N ARG A 51 -2.27 -20.00 18.09
CA ARG A 51 -3.02 -18.75 18.29
C ARG A 51 -2.30 -17.53 17.72
N TRP A 52 -0.97 -17.52 17.72
CA TRP A 52 -0.19 -16.44 17.11
C TRP A 52 -0.37 -16.42 15.59
N LEU A 53 -0.27 -17.57 14.93
CA LEU A 53 -0.54 -17.66 13.50
C LEU A 53 -1.97 -17.27 13.18
N TYR A 54 -2.95 -17.78 13.92
CA TYR A 54 -4.35 -17.46 13.67
C TYR A 54 -4.64 -15.96 13.84
N TYR A 55 -4.03 -15.31 14.82
CA TYR A 55 -4.07 -13.85 14.97
C TYR A 55 -3.48 -13.12 13.76
N LEU A 56 -2.31 -13.53 13.28
CA LEU A 56 -1.67 -12.94 12.09
C LEU A 56 -2.50 -13.15 10.82
N LEU A 57 -3.14 -14.31 10.65
CA LEU A 57 -4.04 -14.57 9.52
C LEU A 57 -5.26 -13.64 9.56
N ASN A 58 -5.86 -13.41 10.74
CA ASN A 58 -6.96 -12.47 10.90
C ASN A 58 -6.56 -11.02 10.59
N ILE A 59 -5.37 -10.59 11.04
CA ILE A 59 -4.79 -9.30 10.65
C ILE A 59 -4.60 -9.22 9.14
N ASN A 60 -4.08 -10.29 8.53
CA ASN A 60 -3.81 -10.34 7.11
C ASN A 60 -5.09 -10.33 6.26
N THR A 61 -6.27 -10.73 6.76
CA THR A 61 -7.54 -10.56 6.04
C THR A 61 -7.82 -9.10 5.65
N PHE A 62 -7.41 -8.13 6.46
CA PHE A 62 -7.67 -6.70 6.21
C PHE A 62 -6.46 -5.93 5.69
N THR A 63 -5.24 -6.47 5.84
CA THR A 63 -3.99 -5.81 5.44
C THR A 63 -3.92 -5.50 3.93
N PRO A 64 -4.27 -6.42 3.01
CA PRO A 64 -4.34 -6.19 1.56
C PRO A 64 -5.30 -5.07 1.18
N LEU A 65 -6.50 -5.09 1.77
CA LEU A 65 -7.49 -4.04 1.55
C LEU A 65 -6.94 -2.69 2.02
N ALA A 66 -6.36 -2.62 3.21
CA ALA A 66 -5.84 -1.38 3.77
C ALA A 66 -4.70 -0.79 2.92
N ILE A 67 -3.76 -1.63 2.46
CA ILE A 67 -2.62 -1.15 1.67
C ILE A 67 -3.04 -0.71 0.26
N VAL A 68 -3.92 -1.46 -0.40
CA VAL A 68 -4.44 -1.09 -1.73
C VAL A 68 -5.30 0.17 -1.64
N LEU A 69 -6.14 0.29 -0.61
CA LEU A 69 -6.90 1.52 -0.37
C LEU A 69 -5.97 2.72 -0.10
N GLY A 70 -4.92 2.52 0.71
CA GLY A 70 -3.89 3.53 0.95
C GLY A 70 -3.22 4.00 -0.34
N ILE A 71 -2.85 3.07 -1.23
CA ILE A 71 -2.31 3.38 -2.56
C ILE A 71 -3.30 4.28 -3.32
N VAL A 72 -4.56 3.86 -3.44
CA VAL A 72 -5.58 4.58 -4.22
C VAL A 72 -5.79 6.00 -3.72
N ILE A 73 -5.91 6.17 -2.40
CA ILE A 73 -6.10 7.49 -1.79
C ILE A 73 -4.87 8.37 -2.03
N LEU A 74 -3.67 7.87 -1.74
CA LEU A 74 -2.42 8.64 -1.88
C LEU A 74 -2.15 9.04 -3.33
N THR A 75 -2.32 8.14 -4.29
CA THR A 75 -2.11 8.46 -5.72
C THR A 75 -3.16 9.42 -6.26
N SER A 76 -4.43 9.23 -5.89
CA SER A 76 -5.53 10.08 -6.39
C SER A 76 -5.42 11.49 -5.84
N PHE A 77 -5.03 11.62 -4.58
CA PHE A 77 -4.83 12.92 -3.95
C PHE A 77 -3.56 13.61 -4.43
N MET A 78 -2.47 12.86 -4.66
CA MET A 78 -1.28 13.41 -5.30
C MET A 78 -1.65 14.03 -6.65
N SER A 79 -2.46 13.35 -7.47
CA SER A 79 -2.96 13.92 -8.74
C SER A 79 -3.84 15.15 -8.50
N SER A 80 -4.75 15.10 -7.51
CA SER A 80 -5.63 16.22 -7.15
C SER A 80 -4.85 17.49 -6.81
N ILE A 81 -3.80 17.36 -5.98
CA ILE A 81 -2.96 18.50 -5.60
C ILE A 81 -2.31 19.11 -6.84
N GLU A 82 -1.79 18.28 -7.75
CA GLU A 82 -1.12 18.78 -8.95
C GLU A 82 -2.08 19.53 -9.88
N ASP A 83 -3.31 19.03 -10.01
CA ASP A 83 -4.36 19.66 -10.82
C ASP A 83 -4.85 20.97 -10.16
N GLU A 84 -5.12 20.98 -8.84
CA GLU A 84 -5.53 22.17 -8.06
C GLU A 84 -4.48 23.29 -8.10
N THR A 85 -3.21 22.94 -8.01
CA THR A 85 -2.12 23.92 -7.90
C THR A 85 -1.55 24.35 -9.27
N ASN A 86 -2.09 23.83 -10.37
CA ASN A 86 -1.48 23.95 -11.72
C ASN A 86 0.02 23.61 -11.72
N ALA A 87 0.45 22.73 -10.80
CA ALA A 87 1.87 22.43 -10.60
C ALA A 87 2.48 21.72 -11.81
N TRP A 88 1.65 21.00 -12.57
CA TRP A 88 1.99 20.50 -13.90
C TRP A 88 2.59 21.58 -14.81
N LYS A 89 1.92 22.73 -14.96
CA LYS A 89 2.39 23.84 -15.80
C LYS A 89 3.68 24.47 -15.25
N GLN A 90 3.76 24.61 -13.93
CA GLN A 90 4.96 25.14 -13.26
C GLN A 90 6.17 24.22 -13.44
N LEU A 91 5.97 22.91 -13.41
CA LEU A 91 7.03 21.91 -13.60
C LEU A 91 7.61 21.93 -15.02
N VAL A 92 6.83 22.33 -16.03
CA VAL A 92 7.34 22.51 -17.41
C VAL A 92 8.20 23.76 -17.54
N ALA A 93 7.92 24.80 -16.76
CA ALA A 93 8.70 26.04 -16.76
C ALA A 93 10.05 25.90 -16.03
N LEU A 94 10.20 24.87 -15.18
CA LEU A 94 11.43 24.59 -14.46
C LEU A 94 12.33 23.64 -15.26
N PRO A 95 13.68 23.74 -15.15
CA PRO A 95 14.62 22.83 -15.79
C PRO A 95 14.69 21.48 -15.04
N VAL A 96 13.54 20.84 -14.80
CA VAL A 96 13.41 19.56 -14.11
C VAL A 96 12.98 18.47 -15.08
N SER A 97 13.60 17.30 -14.98
CA SER A 97 13.23 16.19 -15.86
C SER A 97 11.89 15.58 -15.43
N LYS A 98 11.01 15.28 -16.40
CA LYS A 98 9.75 14.55 -16.17
C LYS A 98 9.95 13.22 -15.43
N ARG A 99 11.10 12.57 -15.65
CA ARG A 99 11.51 11.34 -14.96
C ARG A 99 11.71 11.58 -13.47
N SER A 100 12.41 12.66 -13.10
CA SER A 100 12.65 13.03 -11.69
C SER A 100 11.36 13.37 -10.96
N VAL A 101 10.38 13.99 -11.64
CA VAL A 101 9.05 14.26 -11.09
C VAL A 101 8.31 12.96 -10.80
N TYR A 102 8.25 12.05 -11.78
CA TYR A 102 7.57 10.76 -11.60
C TYR A 102 8.23 9.92 -10.49
N LEU A 103 9.56 9.87 -10.46
CA LEU A 103 10.33 9.18 -9.43
C LEU A 103 10.08 9.76 -8.04
N SER A 104 10.02 11.09 -7.92
CA SER A 104 9.70 11.78 -6.66
C SER A 104 8.36 11.31 -6.10
N LYS A 105 7.32 11.30 -6.93
CA LYS A 105 5.95 10.90 -6.53
C LYS A 105 5.88 9.45 -6.09
N PHE A 106 6.46 8.54 -6.87
CA PHE A 106 6.52 7.13 -6.52
C PHE A 106 7.27 6.91 -5.20
N THR A 107 8.42 7.58 -5.03
CA THR A 107 9.25 7.46 -3.82
C THR A 107 8.50 7.95 -2.58
N VAL A 108 7.90 9.14 -2.64
CA VAL A 108 7.17 9.70 -1.49
C VAL A 108 6.00 8.82 -1.07
N ILE A 109 5.20 8.33 -2.03
CA ILE A 109 4.07 7.43 -1.72
C ILE A 109 4.58 6.10 -1.16
N SER A 110 5.64 5.53 -1.74
CA SER A 110 6.26 4.30 -1.25
C SER A 110 6.81 4.45 0.17
N CYS A 111 7.46 5.58 0.49
CA CYS A 111 7.95 5.83 1.84
C CYS A 111 6.83 5.91 2.88
N ILE A 112 5.70 6.53 2.54
CA ILE A 112 4.54 6.62 3.43
C ILE A 112 3.96 5.23 3.67
N LEU A 113 3.77 4.43 2.62
CA LEU A 113 3.25 3.06 2.72
C LEU A 113 4.21 2.14 3.49
N PHE A 114 5.53 2.30 3.30
CA PHE A 114 6.51 1.55 4.07
C PHE A 114 6.47 1.92 5.56
N LEU A 115 6.34 3.21 5.88
CA LEU A 115 6.16 3.65 7.27
C LEU A 115 4.84 3.11 7.86
N SER A 116 3.77 2.98 7.08
CA SER A 116 2.55 2.28 7.50
C SER A 116 2.81 0.82 7.85
N SER A 117 3.63 0.09 7.08
CA SER A 117 4.02 -1.29 7.40
C SER A 117 4.82 -1.38 8.70
N VAL A 118 5.70 -0.41 8.97
CA VAL A 118 6.41 -0.33 10.26
C VAL A 118 5.43 -0.10 11.41
N LEU A 119 4.47 0.81 11.26
CA LEU A 119 3.44 1.05 12.27
C LEU A 119 2.52 -0.16 12.45
N LEU A 120 2.17 -0.86 11.36
CA LEU A 120 1.42 -2.11 11.42
C LEU A 120 2.15 -3.14 12.28
N PHE A 121 3.44 -3.36 12.02
CA PHE A 121 4.28 -4.24 12.82
C PHE A 121 4.21 -3.90 14.31
N LEU A 122 4.39 -2.62 14.66
CA LEU A 122 4.37 -2.17 16.07
C LEU A 122 2.99 -2.37 16.72
N PHE A 123 1.91 -2.08 16.01
CA PHE A 123 0.55 -2.23 16.54
C PHE A 123 0.13 -3.69 16.66
N VAL A 124 0.46 -4.52 15.67
CA VAL A 124 0.21 -5.97 15.68
C VAL A 124 0.99 -6.62 16.82
N PHE A 125 2.28 -6.29 16.95
CA PHE A 125 3.11 -6.77 18.04
C PHE A 125 2.54 -6.35 19.39
N GLY A 126 2.31 -5.05 19.58
CA GLY A 126 1.84 -4.49 20.84
C GLY A 126 0.49 -5.05 21.27
N TYR A 127 -0.46 -5.18 20.34
CA TYR A 127 -1.77 -5.76 20.67
C TYR A 127 -1.68 -7.27 20.92
N GLY A 128 -0.91 -8.01 20.12
CA GLY A 128 -0.71 -9.45 20.29
C GLY A 128 -0.20 -9.84 21.68
N LEU A 129 0.70 -9.03 22.26
CA LEU A 129 1.20 -9.24 23.63
C LEU A 129 0.10 -9.15 24.70
N THR A 130 -0.96 -8.38 24.47
CA THR A 130 -2.08 -8.23 25.42
C THR A 130 -3.09 -9.37 25.36
N LEU A 131 -3.02 -10.21 24.33
CA LEU A 131 -4.02 -11.25 24.06
C LEU A 131 -3.75 -12.56 24.78
N GLY A 132 -2.54 -12.81 25.27
CA GLY A 132 -2.18 -14.10 25.88
C GLY A 132 -2.17 -15.24 24.86
N LEU A 133 -1.54 -15.02 23.71
CA LEU A 133 -1.48 -15.96 22.58
C LEU A 133 -0.48 -17.12 22.79
N GLY A 134 0.30 -17.09 23.86
CA GLY A 134 1.40 -18.04 24.13
C GLY A 134 2.75 -17.34 24.23
N GLU A 135 3.73 -18.03 24.79
CA GLU A 135 5.09 -17.49 25.05
C GLU A 135 5.98 -17.48 23.79
N ASP A 136 5.75 -18.40 22.85
CA ASP A 136 6.54 -18.51 21.62
C ASP A 136 6.07 -17.51 20.56
N ILE A 137 6.66 -16.31 20.57
CA ILE A 137 6.34 -15.25 19.60
C ILE A 137 6.99 -15.55 18.24
N PRO A 138 6.22 -15.69 17.14
CA PRO A 138 6.78 -15.98 15.83
C PRO A 138 7.26 -14.69 15.13
N TYR A 139 8.39 -14.13 15.57
CA TYR A 139 8.93 -12.87 15.04
C TYR A 139 9.09 -12.86 13.52
N LEU A 140 9.51 -13.98 12.92
CA LEU A 140 9.66 -14.09 11.47
C LEU A 140 8.32 -13.90 10.76
N ARG A 141 7.27 -14.63 11.17
CA ARG A 141 5.93 -14.48 10.60
C ARG A 141 5.37 -13.08 10.83
N LEU A 142 5.64 -12.49 11.98
CA LEU A 142 5.21 -11.13 12.29
C LEU A 142 5.80 -10.11 11.30
N MET A 143 7.09 -10.26 10.96
CA MET A 143 7.73 -9.47 9.91
C MET A 143 7.16 -9.78 8.53
N GLU A 144 6.95 -11.04 8.20
CA GLU A 144 6.40 -11.46 6.91
C GLU A 144 5.03 -10.80 6.64
N TYR A 145 4.09 -10.93 7.57
CA TYR A 145 2.74 -10.38 7.43
C TYR A 145 2.67 -8.85 7.53
N SER A 146 3.70 -8.19 8.08
CA SER A 146 3.74 -6.73 8.18
C SER A 146 4.39 -6.06 6.97
N PHE A 147 5.45 -6.66 6.41
CA PHE A 147 6.28 -6.04 5.38
C PHE A 147 6.10 -6.62 3.97
N LEU A 148 5.89 -7.93 3.82
CA LEU A 148 5.74 -8.52 2.49
C LEU A 148 4.53 -8.00 1.71
N PRO A 149 3.37 -7.68 2.34
CA PRO A 149 2.24 -7.08 1.61
C PRO A 149 2.61 -5.76 0.92
N PHE A 150 3.50 -4.95 1.52
CA PHE A 150 4.00 -3.71 0.91
C PHE A 150 4.77 -3.97 -0.38
N PHE A 151 5.74 -4.87 -0.34
CA PHE A 151 6.52 -5.22 -1.53
C PHE A 151 5.65 -5.86 -2.61
N ALA A 152 4.71 -6.73 -2.21
CA ALA A 152 3.75 -7.37 -3.09
C ALA A 152 2.78 -6.37 -3.76
N ALA A 153 2.49 -5.23 -3.12
CA ALA A 153 1.57 -4.20 -3.62
C ALA A 153 2.22 -3.16 -4.56
N LEU A 154 3.54 -3.17 -4.75
CA LEU A 154 4.24 -2.23 -5.63
C LEU A 154 3.73 -2.21 -7.10
N PRO A 155 3.30 -3.32 -7.72
CA PRO A 155 2.68 -3.29 -9.04
C PRO A 155 1.39 -2.48 -9.05
N VAL A 156 0.56 -2.62 -8.00
CA VAL A 156 -0.68 -1.87 -7.84
C VAL A 156 -0.37 -0.38 -7.70
N LEU A 157 0.65 -0.01 -6.92
CA LEU A 157 1.12 1.38 -6.81
C LEU A 157 1.58 1.94 -8.15
N GLY A 158 2.41 1.19 -8.89
CA GLY A 158 2.91 1.60 -10.20
C GLY A 158 1.78 1.83 -11.21
N LEU A 159 0.84 0.88 -11.30
CA LEU A 159 -0.33 0.98 -12.17
C LEU A 159 -1.21 2.18 -11.78
N GLN A 160 -1.53 2.31 -10.50
CA GLN A 160 -2.43 3.35 -10.02
C GLN A 160 -1.82 4.75 -10.22
N LEU A 161 -0.53 4.92 -9.93
CA LEU A 161 0.18 6.17 -10.18
C LEU A 161 0.24 6.48 -11.68
N TRP A 162 0.53 5.49 -12.52
CA TRP A 162 0.54 5.66 -13.96
C TRP A 162 -0.82 6.15 -14.47
N VAL A 163 -1.90 5.45 -14.14
CA VAL A 163 -3.27 5.81 -14.56
C VAL A 163 -3.65 7.21 -14.04
N ALA A 164 -3.32 7.55 -12.80
CA ALA A 164 -3.59 8.86 -12.24
C ALA A 164 -2.88 9.99 -13.00
N THR A 165 -1.61 9.80 -13.34
CA THR A 165 -0.83 10.83 -14.06
C THR A 165 -1.33 11.08 -15.49
N ILE A 166 -1.76 10.03 -16.20
CA ILE A 166 -2.17 10.16 -17.61
C ILE A 166 -3.64 10.55 -17.79
N SER A 167 -4.49 10.25 -16.82
CA SER A 167 -5.94 10.46 -16.93
C SER A 167 -6.31 11.93 -16.79
N LYS A 168 -6.90 12.54 -17.83
CA LYS A 168 -7.43 13.91 -17.73
C LYS A 168 -8.62 14.03 -16.77
N ASN A 169 -9.38 12.95 -16.60
CA ASN A 169 -10.51 12.88 -15.69
C ASN A 169 -10.12 12.06 -14.45
N GLN A 170 -10.18 12.67 -13.26
CA GLN A 170 -9.83 12.04 -11.99
C GLN A 170 -10.79 10.89 -11.61
N ALA A 171 -12.00 10.84 -12.16
CA ALA A 171 -12.92 9.74 -11.91
C ALA A 171 -12.38 8.38 -12.40
N ILE A 172 -11.54 8.37 -13.45
CA ILE A 172 -10.95 7.14 -14.02
C ILE A 172 -9.99 6.45 -13.03
N PRO A 173 -8.91 7.10 -12.54
CA PRO A 173 -8.01 6.48 -11.57
C PRO A 173 -8.73 6.11 -10.29
N VAL A 174 -9.68 6.94 -9.82
CA VAL A 174 -10.46 6.62 -8.60
C VAL A 174 -11.29 5.35 -8.80
N THR A 175 -12.02 5.23 -9.91
CA THR A 175 -12.85 4.05 -10.20
C THR A 175 -12.01 2.79 -10.32
N LEU A 176 -10.89 2.85 -11.05
CA LEU A 176 -9.96 1.74 -11.16
C LEU A 176 -9.43 1.32 -9.79
N GLY A 177 -9.11 2.30 -8.95
CA GLY A 177 -8.64 2.09 -7.59
C GLY A 177 -9.69 1.38 -6.72
N VAL A 178 -10.94 1.84 -6.76
CA VAL A 178 -12.05 1.21 -6.02
C VAL A 178 -12.26 -0.24 -6.45
N ILE A 179 -12.23 -0.53 -7.76
CA ILE A 179 -12.28 -1.91 -8.27
C ILE A 179 -11.10 -2.72 -7.72
N GLY A 180 -9.90 -2.14 -7.72
CA GLY A 180 -8.70 -2.76 -7.15
C GLY A 180 -8.82 -3.08 -5.66
N VAL A 181 -9.47 -2.23 -4.87
CA VAL A 181 -9.75 -2.48 -3.45
C VAL A 181 -10.70 -3.66 -3.27
N ILE A 182 -11.76 -3.74 -4.10
CA ILE A 182 -12.71 -4.86 -4.09
C ILE A 182 -11.96 -6.16 -4.43
N PHE A 183 -11.09 -6.14 -5.45
CA PHE A 183 -10.25 -7.29 -5.77
C PHE A 183 -9.31 -7.67 -4.62
N ALA A 184 -8.63 -6.71 -3.99
CA ALA A 184 -7.76 -7.01 -2.86
C ALA A 184 -8.50 -7.66 -1.68
N TYR A 185 -9.76 -7.25 -1.43
CA TYR A 185 -10.62 -7.90 -0.44
C TYR A 185 -11.04 -9.31 -0.86
N SER A 186 -11.37 -9.50 -2.13
CA SER A 186 -11.76 -10.79 -2.70
C SER A 186 -10.56 -11.67 -3.10
N ALA A 187 -9.36 -11.39 -2.59
CA ALA A 187 -8.12 -12.12 -2.90
C ALA A 187 -8.24 -13.66 -2.93
N PRO A 188 -8.96 -14.32 -1.99
CA PRO A 188 -9.11 -15.78 -2.03
C PRO A 188 -9.81 -16.33 -3.28
N LEU A 189 -10.65 -15.52 -3.94
CA LEU A 189 -11.42 -15.91 -5.13
C LEU A 189 -10.65 -15.65 -6.42
N LEU A 190 -9.49 -15.00 -6.34
CA LEU A 190 -8.78 -14.50 -7.49
C LEU A 190 -7.68 -15.47 -7.96
N PRO A 191 -7.39 -15.50 -9.27
CA PRO A 191 -6.24 -16.23 -9.78
C PRO A 191 -4.91 -15.69 -9.22
N ASP A 192 -3.95 -16.59 -9.03
CA ASP A 192 -2.63 -16.27 -8.45
C ASP A 192 -1.83 -15.25 -9.26
N TRP A 193 -2.03 -15.17 -10.57
CA TRP A 193 -1.31 -14.21 -11.41
C TRP A 193 -1.77 -12.75 -11.21
N MET A 194 -2.89 -12.52 -10.53
CA MET A 194 -3.50 -11.20 -10.46
C MET A 194 -2.86 -10.33 -9.36
N ILE A 195 -2.33 -9.16 -9.74
CA ILE A 195 -1.52 -8.29 -8.86
C ILE A 195 -2.24 -7.81 -7.59
N TRP A 196 -3.57 -7.75 -7.59
CA TRP A 196 -4.36 -7.37 -6.41
C TRP A 196 -4.46 -8.49 -5.37
N LYS A 197 -4.18 -9.75 -5.74
CA LYS A 197 -4.13 -10.88 -4.79
C LYS A 197 -2.82 -10.92 -4.03
N TRP A 198 -1.70 -10.56 -4.66
CA TRP A 198 -0.35 -10.73 -4.09
C TRP A 198 -0.15 -10.13 -2.69
N PRO A 199 -0.72 -8.96 -2.34
CA PRO A 199 -0.59 -8.42 -0.98
C PRO A 199 -1.22 -9.30 0.11
N ALA A 200 -2.15 -10.21 -0.25
CA ALA A 200 -2.73 -11.20 0.65
C ALA A 200 -1.82 -12.38 0.95
N LEU A 201 -0.72 -12.55 0.22
CA LEU A 201 0.26 -13.61 0.43
C LEU A 201 -0.34 -15.03 0.42
N SER A 202 -1.52 -15.21 -0.16
CA SER A 202 -2.35 -16.43 -0.11
C SER A 202 -2.32 -17.22 -1.43
N ASN A 203 -1.21 -17.14 -2.16
CA ASN A 203 -0.99 -17.84 -3.43
C ASN A 203 -0.47 -19.26 -3.19
N ASP A 204 -0.73 -20.17 -4.13
CA ASP A 204 -0.32 -21.57 -4.07
C ASP A 204 1.16 -21.78 -4.45
N TRP A 205 1.97 -20.72 -4.42
CA TRP A 205 3.40 -20.73 -4.76
C TRP A 205 4.31 -21.24 -3.63
N GLY A 206 3.73 -21.69 -2.52
CA GLY A 206 4.43 -22.32 -1.40
C GLY A 206 5.13 -21.37 -0.43
N HIS A 207 5.59 -20.20 -0.89
CA HIS A 207 6.26 -19.22 -0.01
C HIS A 207 5.79 -17.77 -0.20
N ALA A 208 5.51 -17.09 0.91
CA ALA A 208 5.04 -15.71 0.92
C ALA A 208 6.01 -14.72 0.26
N TYR A 209 7.34 -14.94 0.37
CA TYR A 209 8.34 -14.06 -0.22
C TYR A 209 8.29 -14.00 -1.75
N ILE A 210 7.72 -15.01 -2.42
CA ILE A 210 7.57 -15.02 -3.89
C ILE A 210 6.66 -13.88 -4.34
N ASN A 211 5.57 -13.62 -3.60
CA ASN A 211 4.68 -12.48 -3.86
C ASN A 211 5.43 -11.15 -3.77
N ALA A 212 6.32 -11.01 -2.79
CA ALA A 212 7.14 -9.81 -2.63
C ALA A 212 8.17 -9.66 -3.76
N LEU A 213 8.85 -10.73 -4.17
CA LEU A 213 9.80 -10.71 -5.29
C LEU A 213 9.11 -10.35 -6.61
N LEU A 214 7.97 -10.98 -6.90
CA LEU A 214 7.15 -10.65 -8.07
C LEU A 214 6.60 -9.23 -7.99
N GLY A 215 6.16 -8.80 -6.80
CA GLY A 215 5.71 -7.44 -6.54
C GLY A 215 6.78 -6.40 -6.83
N ILE A 216 8.01 -6.62 -6.37
CA ILE A 216 9.15 -5.74 -6.68
C ILE A 216 9.44 -5.76 -8.19
N GLY A 217 9.54 -6.94 -8.80
CA GLY A 217 9.86 -7.08 -10.23
C GLY A 217 8.83 -6.40 -11.14
N PHE A 218 7.54 -6.76 -11.00
CA PHE A 218 6.46 -6.15 -11.76
C PHE A 218 6.21 -4.69 -11.37
N GLY A 219 6.43 -4.32 -10.11
CA GLY A 219 6.36 -2.94 -9.63
C GLY A 219 7.37 -2.05 -10.33
N VAL A 220 8.62 -2.49 -10.41
CA VAL A 220 9.67 -1.79 -11.17
C VAL A 220 9.31 -1.71 -12.65
N LEU A 221 8.81 -2.80 -13.24
CA LEU A 221 8.39 -2.82 -14.65
C LEU A 221 7.28 -1.79 -14.92
N LEU A 222 6.19 -1.80 -14.14
CA LEU A 222 5.08 -0.86 -14.30
C LEU A 222 5.49 0.58 -14.02
N TYR A 223 6.36 0.79 -13.03
CA TYR A 223 6.96 2.09 -12.76
C TYR A 223 7.75 2.62 -13.98
N LEU A 224 8.60 1.78 -14.59
CA LEU A 224 9.39 2.15 -15.76
C LEU A 224 8.51 2.45 -16.97
N LEU A 225 7.48 1.63 -17.22
CA LEU A 225 6.52 1.85 -18.30
C LEU A 225 5.75 3.17 -18.10
N GLY A 226 5.22 3.40 -16.89
CA GLY A 226 4.52 4.63 -16.55
C GLY A 226 5.41 5.87 -16.69
N MET A 227 6.68 5.77 -16.27
CA MET A 227 7.65 6.85 -16.43
C MET A 227 7.96 7.16 -17.90
N VAL A 228 8.09 6.13 -18.76
CA VAL A 228 8.35 6.33 -20.20
C VAL A 228 7.15 6.97 -20.89
N ASP A 229 5.93 6.51 -20.60
CA ASP A 229 4.71 7.10 -21.14
C ASP A 229 4.53 8.55 -20.67
N PHE A 230 4.70 8.81 -19.37
CA PHE A 230 4.63 10.14 -18.80
C PHE A 230 5.63 11.12 -19.43
N LYS A 231 6.84 10.66 -19.77
CA LYS A 231 7.84 11.49 -20.46
C LYS A 231 7.35 11.97 -21.83
N ARG A 232 6.67 11.10 -22.58
CA ARG A 232 6.24 11.34 -23.97
C ARG A 232 5.01 12.24 -24.07
N ARG A 233 4.22 12.34 -23.00
CA ARG A 233 2.99 13.13 -23.00
C ARG A 233 3.25 14.61 -22.73
N ASP A 234 2.51 15.45 -23.42
CA ASP A 234 2.42 16.87 -23.09
C ASP A 234 1.66 17.06 -21.78
N VAL A 235 2.03 18.12 -21.09
CA VAL A 235 1.52 18.41 -19.75
C VAL A 235 0.13 19.05 -19.87
N LYS A 236 -0.77 18.68 -18.96
CA LYS A 236 -2.18 19.12 -18.96
C LYS A 236 -2.34 20.63 -18.70
#